data_AF-A0A210Q7D6-F1
#
_entry.id   AF-A0A210Q7D6-F1
#
_cell.length_a   1.000
_cell.length_b   1.000
_cell.length_c   1.000
_cell.angle_alpha   90.00
_cell.angle_beta   90.00
_cell.angle_gamma   90.00
#
_symmetry.space_group_name_H-M   'P 1'
#
loop_
_entity.id
_entity.type
_entity.pdbx_description
1 polymer ?
#
loop_
_entity_poly.entity_id
_entity_poly.type
_entity_poly.pdbx_seq_one_letter_code
_entity_poly.pdbx_strand_id
1 'polypeptide(L)'
;MDAWIDKHGALVDHPDVATPPSKDFYHIFVTRKEFILRVWKIVPPTRGGGRSDPFELKDDYADFKDDDKFHSEVQRLAGTNMLDYLTKIAEGELDYLPRLPKKVLTKIILNLQLEDVSHMSRVNKQFRELCNSCEIWENIYRRYSETPITPELEELAKDKSWKRLFFTNKLQLQMQLRRMKLNPEDLPPAGGYAFITHQEEEQEQQ
;
A
#
# COMPACT_ATOMS: atom_id res chain seq x y z
N MET A 1 23.05 11.63 -6.09
CA MET A 1 21.96 10.75 -6.56
C MET A 1 21.95 9.38 -5.86
N ASP A 2 22.87 9.11 -4.92
CA ASP A 2 22.95 7.84 -4.18
C ASP A 2 21.85 7.59 -3.16
N ALA A 3 21.07 8.61 -2.82
CA ALA A 3 19.96 8.49 -1.88
C ALA A 3 18.72 7.80 -2.45
N TRP A 4 18.59 7.66 -3.78
CA TRP A 4 17.35 7.25 -4.45
C TRP A 4 17.38 5.84 -5.04
N ILE A 5 18.47 5.14 -4.78
CA ILE A 5 18.77 3.82 -5.31
C ILE A 5 18.51 2.77 -4.24
N ASP A 6 17.99 1.63 -4.65
CA ASP A 6 17.77 0.51 -3.77
C ASP A 6 19.08 -0.17 -3.32
N LYS A 7 18.96 -1.24 -2.52
CA LYS A 7 20.11 -2.04 -2.06
C LYS A 7 20.87 -2.74 -3.20
N HIS A 8 20.29 -2.83 -4.38
CA HIS A 8 20.81 -3.53 -5.56
C HIS A 8 21.45 -2.59 -6.58
N GLY A 9 21.41 -1.28 -6.36
CA GLY A 9 21.95 -0.33 -7.33
C GLY A 9 20.92 0.13 -8.38
N ALA A 10 19.64 -0.24 -8.21
CA ALA A 10 18.57 0.05 -9.15
C ALA A 10 17.69 1.23 -8.70
N LEU A 11 17.24 2.01 -9.69
CA LEU A 11 16.10 2.91 -9.57
C LEU A 11 14.79 2.12 -9.64
N VAL A 12 14.73 1.09 -10.49
CA VAL A 12 13.58 0.18 -10.61
C VAL A 12 14.12 -1.24 -10.62
N ASP A 13 13.60 -2.07 -9.73
CA ASP A 13 13.81 -3.53 -9.69
C ASP A 13 12.41 -4.17 -9.66
N HIS A 14 11.97 -4.65 -10.82
CA HIS A 14 10.62 -5.14 -11.02
C HIS A 14 10.60 -6.49 -11.77
N PRO A 15 10.68 -7.61 -11.02
CA PRO A 15 10.41 -8.93 -11.56
C PRO A 15 8.90 -9.23 -11.55
N ASP A 16 8.36 -9.69 -12.67
CA ASP A 16 6.94 -10.09 -12.77
C ASP A 16 6.70 -11.12 -13.90
N VAL A 17 5.45 -11.57 -14.01
CA VAL A 17 4.97 -12.46 -15.07
C VAL A 17 4.14 -11.65 -16.05
N ALA A 18 4.33 -11.92 -17.34
CA ALA A 18 3.60 -11.25 -18.40
C ALA A 18 2.08 -11.37 -18.24
N THR A 19 1.35 -10.35 -18.68
CA THR A 19 -0.11 -10.39 -18.65
C THR A 19 -0.66 -11.53 -19.53
N PRO A 20 -1.77 -12.18 -19.12
CA PRO A 20 -2.41 -13.21 -19.93
C PRO A 20 -2.70 -12.73 -21.37
N PRO A 21 -2.56 -13.59 -22.38
CA PRO A 21 -2.39 -15.05 -22.30
C PRO A 21 -0.94 -15.52 -22.15
N SER A 22 0.04 -14.60 -22.15
CA SER A 22 1.45 -14.97 -21.95
C SER A 22 1.72 -15.39 -20.51
N LYS A 23 2.71 -16.26 -20.32
CA LYS A 23 3.27 -16.62 -19.00
C LYS A 23 4.78 -16.40 -18.96
N ASP A 24 5.30 -15.60 -19.88
CA ASP A 24 6.72 -15.26 -19.92
C ASP A 24 7.10 -14.54 -18.61
N PHE A 25 8.22 -14.93 -18.01
CA PHE A 25 8.78 -14.15 -16.91
C PHE A 25 9.59 -13.01 -17.49
N TYR A 26 9.52 -11.86 -16.85
CA TYR A 26 10.36 -10.73 -17.23
C TYR A 26 10.87 -10.01 -15.98
N HIS A 27 11.97 -9.28 -16.17
CA HIS A 27 12.56 -8.48 -15.14
C HIS A 27 13.01 -7.15 -15.75
N ILE A 28 12.40 -6.07 -15.28
CA ILE A 28 12.78 -4.70 -15.62
C ILE A 28 13.74 -4.22 -14.52
N PHE A 29 14.95 -3.86 -14.93
CA PHE A 29 15.99 -3.37 -14.04
C PHE A 29 16.57 -2.08 -14.58
N VAL A 30 16.30 -0.96 -13.92
CA VAL A 30 16.74 0.37 -14.34
C VAL A 30 17.81 0.86 -13.39
N THR A 31 18.99 1.18 -13.93
CA THR A 31 20.10 1.76 -13.17
C THR A 31 20.21 3.26 -13.46
N ARG A 32 21.25 3.94 -12.95
CA ARG A 32 21.50 5.35 -13.32
C ARG A 32 21.90 5.56 -14.77
N LYS A 33 22.34 4.50 -15.45
CA LYS A 33 23.00 4.61 -16.76
C LYS A 33 22.21 3.91 -17.85
N GLU A 34 21.52 2.84 -17.50
CA GLU A 34 20.92 1.93 -18.47
C GLU A 34 19.60 1.35 -17.97
N PHE A 35 18.73 1.07 -18.93
CA PHE A 35 17.51 0.29 -18.83
C PHE A 35 17.81 -1.13 -19.28
N ILE A 36 17.49 -2.12 -18.44
CA ILE A 36 17.73 -3.52 -18.73
C ILE A 36 16.40 -4.27 -18.65
N LEU A 37 16.02 -4.93 -19.75
CA LEU A 37 14.88 -5.84 -19.79
C LEU A 37 15.38 -7.26 -20.01
N ARG A 38 15.14 -8.14 -19.05
CA ARG A 38 15.42 -9.58 -19.17
C ARG A 38 14.13 -10.34 -19.35
N VAL A 39 14.11 -11.29 -20.26
CA VAL A 39 12.90 -12.05 -20.61
C VAL A 39 13.22 -13.53 -20.68
N TRP A 40 12.39 -14.34 -20.01
CA TRP A 40 12.39 -15.79 -20.06
C TRP A 40 11.06 -16.26 -20.64
N LYS A 41 11.11 -16.68 -21.91
CA LYS A 41 9.92 -17.16 -22.62
C LYS A 41 9.48 -18.53 -22.11
N ILE A 42 8.20 -18.66 -21.76
CA ILE A 42 7.63 -19.94 -21.29
C ILE A 42 6.88 -20.59 -22.44
N VAL A 43 7.56 -21.53 -23.11
CA VAL A 43 6.99 -22.29 -24.23
C VAL A 43 6.45 -23.64 -23.73
N PRO A 44 5.16 -23.97 -23.97
CA PRO A 44 4.62 -25.27 -23.61
C PRO A 44 5.33 -26.41 -24.33
N PRO A 45 5.56 -27.57 -23.67
CA PRO A 45 6.19 -28.75 -24.29
C PRO A 45 5.45 -29.27 -25.53
N THR A 46 4.16 -28.94 -25.66
CA THR A 46 3.29 -29.35 -26.76
C THR A 46 3.51 -28.54 -28.05
N ARG A 47 4.21 -27.40 -27.99
CA ARG A 47 4.61 -26.66 -29.19
C ARG A 47 5.92 -27.25 -29.73
N GLY A 48 5.86 -27.86 -30.91
CA GLY A 48 7.03 -28.44 -31.57
C GLY A 48 8.03 -27.36 -31.98
N GLY A 49 9.28 -27.49 -31.52
CA GLY A 49 10.38 -26.60 -31.89
C GLY A 49 10.66 -25.49 -30.89
N GLY A 50 11.68 -25.72 -30.05
CA GLY A 50 12.47 -24.65 -29.46
C GLY A 50 12.17 -24.36 -27.99
N ARG A 51 13.04 -24.89 -27.12
CA ARG A 51 13.44 -24.12 -25.94
C ARG A 51 13.83 -22.72 -26.44
N SER A 52 13.18 -21.69 -25.90
CA SER A 52 13.59 -20.31 -26.15
C SER A 52 14.59 -19.95 -25.07
N ASP A 53 15.81 -19.60 -25.46
CA ASP A 53 16.79 -19.12 -24.51
C ASP A 53 16.36 -17.74 -23.97
N PRO A 54 16.68 -17.44 -22.71
CA PRO A 54 16.46 -16.12 -22.16
C PRO A 54 17.22 -15.08 -22.96
N PHE A 55 16.65 -13.89 -23.11
CA PHE A 55 17.33 -12.77 -23.76
C PHE A 55 17.27 -11.51 -22.91
N GLU A 56 18.19 -10.60 -23.18
CA GLU A 56 18.34 -9.33 -22.50
C GLU A 56 18.39 -8.21 -23.55
N LEU A 57 17.61 -7.15 -23.31
CA LEU A 57 17.73 -5.87 -24.02
C LEU A 57 18.32 -4.86 -23.04
N LYS A 58 19.22 -4.02 -23.55
CA LYS A 58 19.92 -2.99 -22.78
C LYS A 58 20.01 -1.72 -23.61
N ASP A 59 19.49 -0.65 -23.06
CA ASP A 59 19.59 0.69 -23.64
C ASP A 59 20.13 1.67 -22.61
N ASP A 60 20.86 2.67 -23.06
CA ASP A 60 21.11 3.84 -22.23
C ASP A 60 19.91 4.80 -22.25
N TYR A 61 19.99 5.90 -21.50
CA TYR A 61 18.89 6.88 -21.42
C TYR A 61 18.62 7.63 -22.72
N ALA A 62 19.60 7.74 -23.62
CA ALA A 62 19.45 8.39 -24.91
C ALA A 62 18.80 7.43 -25.90
N ASP A 63 19.34 6.21 -25.99
CA ASP A 63 18.91 5.15 -26.90
C ASP A 63 17.48 4.68 -26.57
N PHE A 64 17.14 4.57 -25.28
CA PHE A 64 15.81 4.13 -24.85
C PHE A 64 14.68 4.97 -25.45
N LYS A 65 14.90 6.27 -25.68
CA LYS A 65 13.85 7.15 -26.21
C LYS A 65 13.41 6.78 -27.63
N ASP A 66 14.34 6.24 -28.41
CA ASP A 66 14.14 5.93 -29.83
C ASP A 66 14.07 4.40 -30.09
N ASP A 67 14.25 3.55 -29.07
CA ASP A 67 14.15 2.09 -29.22
C ASP A 67 12.69 1.59 -29.18
N ASP A 68 12.06 1.62 -30.36
CA ASP A 68 10.73 1.06 -30.60
C ASP A 68 10.63 -0.43 -30.22
N LYS A 69 11.72 -1.20 -30.34
CA LYS A 69 11.72 -2.62 -30.03
C LYS A 69 11.70 -2.83 -28.53
N PHE A 70 12.49 -2.09 -27.77
CA PHE A 70 12.46 -2.12 -26.30
C PHE A 70 11.06 -1.72 -25.80
N HIS A 71 10.52 -0.60 -26.29
CA HIS A 71 9.19 -0.13 -25.94
C HIS A 71 8.09 -1.16 -26.25
N SER A 72 8.13 -1.76 -27.43
CA SER A 72 7.17 -2.79 -27.85
C SER A 72 7.22 -4.02 -26.94
N GLU A 73 8.41 -4.48 -26.54
CA GLU A 73 8.54 -5.62 -25.64
C GLU A 73 8.04 -5.31 -24.22
N VAL A 74 8.36 -4.14 -23.67
CA VAL A 74 7.83 -3.70 -22.37
C VAL A 74 6.31 -3.61 -22.42
N GLN A 75 5.75 -2.96 -23.45
CA GLN A 75 4.30 -2.83 -23.60
C GLN A 75 3.62 -4.20 -23.71
N ARG A 76 4.21 -5.14 -24.45
CA ARG A 76 3.70 -6.50 -24.62
C ARG A 76 3.70 -7.30 -23.32
N LEU A 77 4.73 -7.13 -22.48
CA LEU A 77 4.94 -7.94 -21.27
C LEU A 77 4.28 -7.31 -20.04
N ALA A 78 4.55 -6.03 -19.80
CA ALA A 78 4.19 -5.29 -18.59
C ALA A 78 3.02 -4.30 -18.80
N GLY A 79 2.62 -4.06 -20.06
CA GLY A 79 1.55 -3.14 -20.41
C GLY A 79 1.98 -1.68 -20.55
N THR A 80 1.04 -0.84 -20.98
CA THR A 80 1.27 0.58 -21.28
C THR A 80 1.62 1.42 -20.06
N ASN A 81 1.06 1.08 -18.89
CA ASN A 81 1.31 1.83 -17.65
C ASN A 81 2.76 1.72 -17.20
N MET A 82 3.37 0.54 -17.37
CA MET A 82 4.77 0.33 -17.05
C MET A 82 5.67 1.06 -18.05
N LEU A 83 5.33 1.02 -19.34
CA LEU A 83 6.07 1.76 -20.36
C LEU A 83 6.06 3.27 -20.06
N ASP A 84 4.89 3.86 -19.81
CA ASP A 84 4.75 5.28 -19.45
C ASP A 84 5.56 5.64 -18.18
N TYR A 85 5.58 4.74 -17.19
CA TYR A 85 6.41 4.90 -16.01
C TYR A 85 7.91 4.92 -16.34
N LEU A 86 8.39 4.01 -17.20
CA LEU A 86 9.80 3.99 -17.63
C LEU A 86 10.16 5.21 -18.48
N THR A 87 9.27 5.67 -19.36
CA THR A 87 9.45 6.88 -20.16
C THR A 87 9.59 8.12 -19.27
N LYS A 88 8.75 8.26 -18.25
CA LYS A 88 8.88 9.33 -17.23
C LYS A 88 10.24 9.28 -16.52
N ILE A 89 10.73 8.09 -16.18
CA ILE A 89 12.07 7.94 -15.61
C ILE A 89 13.14 8.40 -16.60
N ALA A 90 13.02 8.05 -17.88
CA ALA A 90 13.94 8.48 -18.93
C ALA A 90 13.93 10.01 -19.16
N GLU A 91 12.82 10.66 -18.88
CA GLU A 91 12.65 12.12 -18.88
C GLU A 91 13.18 12.79 -17.60
N GLY A 92 13.51 12.02 -16.56
CA GLY A 92 14.00 12.50 -15.27
C GLY A 92 12.91 12.72 -14.21
N GLU A 93 11.68 12.31 -14.51
CA GLU A 93 10.56 12.31 -13.56
C GLU A 93 10.57 11.04 -12.70
N LEU A 94 11.19 11.14 -11.52
CA LEU A 94 11.20 10.06 -10.54
C LEU A 94 10.04 10.18 -9.54
N ASP A 95 9.63 9.05 -9.00
CA ASP A 95 8.74 8.96 -7.85
C ASP A 95 9.50 9.26 -6.55
N TYR A 96 9.77 10.54 -6.30
CA TYR A 96 10.58 10.98 -5.15
C TYR A 96 9.97 10.60 -3.79
N LEU A 97 8.64 10.67 -3.67
CA LEU A 97 7.96 10.53 -2.39
C LEU A 97 8.11 9.11 -1.80
N PRO A 98 7.78 8.01 -2.51
CA PRO A 98 7.98 6.64 -1.99
C PRO A 98 9.44 6.32 -1.59
N ARG A 99 10.41 6.97 -2.22
CA ARG A 99 11.85 6.74 -2.02
C ARG A 99 12.43 7.45 -0.80
N LEU A 100 11.66 8.34 -0.16
CA LEU A 100 12.12 9.02 1.05
C LEU A 100 12.31 8.04 2.22
N PRO A 101 13.27 8.29 3.12
CA PRO A 101 13.44 7.49 4.32
C PRO A 101 12.14 7.44 5.14
N LYS A 102 11.82 6.27 5.70
CA LYS A 102 10.59 6.04 6.48
C LYS A 102 10.35 7.14 7.54
N LYS A 103 11.39 7.57 8.25
CA LYS A 103 11.30 8.65 9.26
C LYS A 103 10.79 9.98 8.68
N VAL A 104 11.19 10.33 7.47
CA VAL A 104 10.74 11.55 6.78
C VAL A 104 9.29 11.38 6.33
N LEU A 105 8.95 10.23 5.76
CA LEU A 105 7.58 9.90 5.37
C LEU A 105 6.61 9.96 6.56
N THR A 106 7.00 9.39 7.72
CA THR A 106 6.23 9.47 8.96
C THR A 106 5.93 10.93 9.33
N LYS A 107 6.95 11.80 9.29
CA LYS A 107 6.76 13.23 9.57
C LYS A 107 5.83 13.91 8.57
N ILE A 108 5.94 13.60 7.29
CA ILE A 108 5.04 14.14 6.25
C ILE A 108 3.60 13.71 6.56
N ILE A 109 3.37 12.42 6.82
CA ILE A 109 2.03 11.88 7.10
C ILE A 109 1.42 12.52 8.36
N LEU A 110 2.20 12.73 9.42
CA LEU A 110 1.71 13.35 10.66
C LEU A 110 1.33 14.83 10.52
N ASN A 111 1.70 15.47 9.42
CA ASN A 111 1.28 16.83 9.08
C ASN A 111 0.02 16.86 8.18
N LEU A 112 -0.45 15.71 7.70
CA LEU A 112 -1.69 15.63 6.92
C LEU A 112 -2.93 15.68 7.82
N GLN A 113 -4.05 16.09 7.22
CA GLN A 113 -5.37 15.96 7.85
C GLN A 113 -5.78 14.48 7.92
N LEU A 114 -6.68 14.14 8.85
CA LEU A 114 -7.11 12.75 9.07
C LEU A 114 -7.72 12.11 7.81
N GLU A 115 -8.46 12.92 7.05
CA GLU A 115 -9.08 12.54 5.79
C GLU A 115 -8.00 12.19 4.76
N ASP A 116 -6.95 13.00 4.66
CA ASP A 116 -5.85 12.81 3.72
C ASP A 116 -4.96 11.61 4.07
N VAL A 117 -4.78 11.31 5.36
CA VAL A 117 -4.11 10.07 5.79
C VAL A 117 -4.84 8.84 5.22
N SER A 118 -6.18 8.88 5.19
CA SER A 118 -6.99 7.81 4.61
C SER A 118 -6.83 7.73 3.10
N HIS A 119 -6.81 8.86 2.40
CA HIS A 119 -6.58 8.91 0.96
C HIS A 119 -5.19 8.39 0.60
N MET A 120 -4.16 8.82 1.32
CA MET A 120 -2.77 8.40 1.10
C MET A 120 -2.60 6.88 1.27
N SER A 121 -3.33 6.27 2.21
CA SER A 121 -3.30 4.81 2.41
C SER A 121 -3.81 3.97 1.22
N ARG A 122 -4.47 4.63 0.26
CA ARG A 122 -5.03 3.99 -0.95
C ARG A 122 -4.14 4.13 -2.18
N VAL A 123 -3.09 4.95 -2.12
CA VAL A 123 -2.23 5.27 -3.27
C VAL A 123 -1.33 4.09 -3.66
N ASN A 124 -0.61 3.50 -2.71
CA ASN A 124 0.23 2.33 -2.95
C ASN A 124 0.34 1.45 -1.69
N LYS A 125 0.99 0.28 -1.83
CA LYS A 125 1.15 -0.69 -0.73
C LYS A 125 1.99 -0.13 0.42
N GLN A 126 3.08 0.58 0.13
CA GLN A 126 3.96 1.17 1.14
C GLN A 126 3.23 2.19 2.02
N PHE A 127 2.47 3.12 1.43
CA PHE A 127 1.67 4.09 2.15
C PHE A 127 0.49 3.44 2.86
N ARG A 128 -0.09 2.36 2.30
CA ARG A 128 -1.09 1.58 3.04
C ARG A 128 -0.53 1.04 4.34
N GLU A 129 0.67 0.45 4.32
CA GLU A 129 1.31 -0.07 5.52
C GLU A 129 1.71 1.05 6.49
N LEU A 130 2.28 2.14 5.97
CA LEU A 130 2.75 3.26 6.79
C LEU A 130 1.59 4.02 7.45
N CYS A 131 0.55 4.39 6.70
CA CYS A 131 -0.63 5.09 7.22
C CYS A 131 -1.49 4.22 8.15
N ASN A 132 -1.32 2.90 8.16
CA ASN A 132 -1.98 1.99 9.10
C ASN A 132 -1.06 1.50 10.23
N SER A 133 0.16 2.05 10.33
CA SER A 133 1.12 1.67 11.35
C SER A 133 0.72 2.16 12.74
N CYS A 134 1.10 1.38 13.76
CA CYS A 134 0.85 1.72 15.17
C CYS A 134 1.45 3.09 15.52
N GLU A 135 2.67 3.37 15.05
CA GLU A 135 3.40 4.62 15.26
C GLU A 135 2.62 5.86 14.79
N ILE A 136 2.03 5.81 13.59
CA ILE A 136 1.24 6.93 13.07
C ILE A 136 -0.02 7.13 13.90
N TRP A 137 -0.75 6.05 14.18
CA TRP A 137 -2.02 6.15 14.90
C TRP A 137 -1.86 6.52 16.38
N GLU A 138 -0.74 6.16 17.01
CA GLU A 138 -0.41 6.63 18.35
C GLU A 138 -0.23 8.16 18.37
N ASN A 139 0.55 8.69 17.42
CA ASN A 139 0.78 10.13 17.32
C ASN A 139 -0.51 10.89 16.98
N ILE A 140 -1.33 10.34 16.09
CA ILE A 140 -2.67 10.87 15.81
C ILE A 140 -3.52 10.87 17.09
N TYR A 141 -3.54 9.77 17.84
CA TYR A 141 -4.29 9.68 19.10
C TYR A 141 -3.82 10.75 20.10
N ARG A 142 -2.50 10.89 20.31
CA ARG A 142 -1.92 11.94 21.18
C ARG A 142 -2.31 13.36 20.77
N ARG A 143 -2.46 13.61 19.47
CA ARG A 143 -2.74 14.95 18.92
C ARG A 143 -4.23 15.33 18.98
N TYR A 144 -5.12 14.36 18.83
CA TYR A 144 -6.56 14.61 18.67
C TYR A 144 -7.43 14.08 19.83
N SER A 145 -6.88 13.24 20.72
CA SER A 145 -7.59 12.76 21.91
C SER A 145 -7.28 13.67 23.09
N GLU A 146 -8.33 14.03 23.84
CA GLU A 146 -8.19 14.73 25.13
C GLU A 146 -7.85 13.77 26.28
N THR A 147 -8.03 12.46 26.05
CA THR A 147 -7.76 11.43 27.07
C THR A 147 -6.24 11.25 27.23
N PRO A 148 -5.70 11.39 28.45
CA PRO A 148 -4.29 11.14 28.69
C PRO A 148 -3.96 9.66 28.45
N ILE A 149 -2.76 9.41 27.93
CA ILE A 149 -2.29 8.05 27.70
C ILE A 149 -1.86 7.45 29.03
N THR A 150 -2.67 6.54 29.55
CA THR A 150 -2.37 5.73 30.73
C THR A 150 -1.67 4.42 30.33
N PRO A 151 -0.88 3.80 31.22
CA PRO A 151 -0.25 2.50 30.94
C PRO A 151 -1.25 1.40 30.54
N GLU A 152 -2.44 1.41 31.17
CA GLU A 152 -3.54 0.50 30.83
C GLU A 152 -4.04 0.72 29.39
N LEU A 153 -4.11 1.99 28.95
CA LEU A 153 -4.50 2.33 27.59
C LEU A 153 -3.42 1.91 26.57
N GLU A 154 -2.14 2.05 26.90
CA GLU A 154 -1.05 1.55 26.04
C GLU A 154 -1.08 0.02 25.92
N GLU A 155 -1.39 -0.68 27.02
CA GLU A 155 -1.57 -2.13 27.00
C GLU A 155 -2.78 -2.54 26.13
N LEU A 156 -3.90 -1.84 26.27
CA LEU A 156 -5.07 -2.04 25.41
C LEU A 156 -4.76 -1.72 23.94
N ALA A 157 -3.92 -0.73 23.66
CA ALA A 157 -3.51 -0.38 22.30
C ALA A 157 -2.64 -1.46 21.65
N LYS A 158 -1.86 -2.20 22.43
CA LYS A 158 -1.09 -3.36 21.92
C LYS A 158 -2.02 -4.46 21.42
N ASP A 159 -3.14 -4.69 22.11
CA ASP A 159 -4.14 -5.71 21.73
C ASP A 159 -5.08 -5.23 20.62
N LYS A 160 -5.61 -3.99 20.73
CA LYS A 160 -6.67 -3.48 19.84
C LYS A 160 -6.21 -2.55 18.73
N SER A 161 -4.95 -2.10 18.72
CA SER A 161 -4.40 -1.03 17.87
C SER A 161 -4.93 0.38 18.19
N TRP A 162 -4.03 1.36 18.19
CA TRP A 162 -4.36 2.79 18.33
C TRP A 162 -5.41 3.27 17.33
N LYS A 163 -5.43 2.72 16.10
CA LYS A 163 -6.42 3.09 15.10
C LYS A 163 -7.84 2.77 15.57
N ARG A 164 -8.07 1.57 16.11
CA ARG A 164 -9.40 1.19 16.59
C ARG A 164 -9.79 2.02 17.80
N LEU A 165 -8.87 2.22 18.74
CA LEU A 165 -9.10 3.04 19.94
C LEU A 165 -9.48 4.48 19.61
N PHE A 166 -8.82 5.06 18.60
CA PHE A 166 -9.15 6.40 18.12
C PHE A 166 -10.59 6.49 17.60
N PHE A 167 -10.99 5.54 16.75
CA PHE A 167 -12.34 5.53 16.21
C PHE A 167 -13.39 5.17 17.26
N THR A 168 -13.11 4.29 18.22
CA THR A 168 -14.04 3.98 19.32
C THR A 168 -14.25 5.17 20.23
N ASN A 169 -13.21 5.94 20.57
CA ASN A 169 -13.38 7.15 21.38
C ASN A 169 -14.21 8.21 20.64
N LYS A 170 -13.95 8.41 19.33
CA LYS A 170 -14.73 9.35 18.52
C LYS A 170 -16.19 8.89 18.33
N LEU A 171 -16.43 7.59 18.16
CA LEU A 171 -17.76 6.98 18.11
C LEU A 171 -18.49 7.12 19.45
N GLN A 172 -17.81 6.88 20.57
CA GLN A 172 -18.36 7.05 21.92
C GLN A 172 -18.79 8.51 22.14
N LEU A 173 -17.94 9.48 21.77
CA LEU A 173 -18.28 10.90 21.82
C LEU A 173 -19.46 11.26 20.89
N GLN A 174 -19.52 10.72 19.67
CA GLN A 174 -20.66 10.92 18.78
C GLN A 174 -21.96 10.31 19.33
N MET A 175 -21.89 9.13 19.97
CA MET A 175 -23.04 8.51 20.62
C MET A 175 -23.53 9.35 21.80
N GLN A 176 -22.61 9.88 22.62
CA GLN A 176 -22.96 10.78 23.72
C GLN A 176 -23.59 12.08 23.21
N LEU A 177 -23.02 12.71 22.17
CA LEU A 177 -23.59 13.91 21.55
C LEU A 177 -24.97 13.64 20.93
N ARG A 178 -25.21 12.46 20.33
CA ARG A 178 -26.54 12.05 19.84
C ARG A 178 -27.53 11.89 20.99
N ARG A 179 -27.13 11.24 22.10
CA ARG A 179 -27.95 11.10 23.31
C ARG A 179 -28.28 12.45 23.96
N MET A 180 -27.38 13.43 23.87
CA MET A 180 -27.63 14.80 24.35
C MET A 180 -28.52 15.62 23.41
N LYS A 181 -28.49 15.35 22.09
CA LYS A 181 -29.36 15.99 21.10
C LYS A 181 -30.76 15.39 21.03
N LEU A 182 -30.95 14.18 21.56
CA LEU A 182 -32.26 13.60 21.87
C LEU A 182 -32.70 14.19 23.22
N ASN A 183 -33.83 14.90 23.26
CA ASN A 183 -34.38 15.35 24.53
C ASN A 183 -34.69 14.12 25.41
N PRO A 184 -34.57 14.20 26.75
CA PRO A 184 -34.96 13.13 27.65
C PRO A 184 -36.43 12.70 27.51
N GLU A 185 -37.26 13.57 26.93
CA GLU A 185 -38.69 13.33 26.66
C GLU A 185 -38.94 12.50 25.38
N ASP A 186 -37.95 12.38 24.48
CA ASP A 186 -38.05 11.58 23.25
C ASP A 186 -37.48 10.16 23.41
N LEU A 187 -36.96 9.82 24.60
CA LEU A 187 -36.53 8.45 24.91
C LEU A 187 -37.74 7.61 25.36
N PRO A 188 -38.01 6.44 24.76
CA PRO A 188 -38.98 5.52 25.33
C PRO A 188 -38.51 5.10 26.74
N PRO A 189 -39.45 4.90 27.69
CA PRO A 189 -39.13 4.66 29.09
C PRO A 189 -38.22 3.43 29.23
N ALA A 190 -37.25 3.55 30.13
CA ALA A 190 -36.21 2.56 30.40
C ALA A 190 -36.78 1.14 30.55
N GLY A 191 -36.73 0.38 29.46
CA GLY A 191 -37.24 -0.98 29.40
C GLY A 191 -36.75 -1.68 28.16
N GLY A 192 -35.72 -2.51 28.33
CA GLY A 192 -35.42 -3.60 27.41
C GLY A 192 -34.46 -3.27 26.26
N TYR A 193 -33.16 -3.25 26.55
CA TYR A 193 -32.21 -3.92 25.66
C TYR A 193 -31.16 -4.60 26.55
N ALA A 194 -31.51 -5.80 27.02
CA ALA A 194 -30.51 -6.75 27.45
C ALA A 194 -29.60 -7.03 26.25
N PHE A 195 -28.30 -6.82 26.42
CA PHE A 195 -27.30 -7.33 25.51
C PHE A 195 -27.42 -8.85 25.50
N ILE A 196 -27.95 -9.42 24.41
CA ILE A 196 -27.83 -10.85 24.16
C ILE A 196 -26.39 -11.08 23.73
N THR A 197 -25.53 -11.42 24.69
CA THR A 197 -24.32 -12.18 24.42
C THR A 197 -24.76 -13.57 24.00
N HIS A 198 -24.72 -13.86 22.70
CA HIS A 198 -24.75 -15.24 22.24
C HIS A 198 -23.46 -15.93 22.71
N GLN A 199 -23.57 -16.69 23.80
CA GLN A 199 -22.71 -17.84 24.03
C GLN A 199 -23.32 -19.00 23.23
N GLU A 200 -22.57 -19.49 22.24
CA GLU A 200 -22.82 -20.79 21.62
C GLU A 200 -22.46 -21.86 22.66
N GLU A 201 -23.48 -22.52 23.23
CA GLU A 201 -23.34 -23.86 23.80
C GLU A 201 -23.87 -24.85 22.77
N GLU A 202 -22.95 -25.63 22.20
CA GLU A 202 -23.24 -26.81 21.41
C GLU A 202 -24.03 -27.82 22.27
N GLN A 203 -25.26 -28.13 21.87
CA GLN A 203 -25.99 -29.29 22.39
C GLN A 203 -25.74 -30.50 21.50
N GLU A 204 -25.15 -31.49 22.16
CA GLU A 204 -25.14 -32.91 21.87
C GLU A 204 -26.54 -33.50 21.64
N GLN A 205 -26.56 -34.57 20.82
CA GLN A 205 -27.52 -35.69 20.79
C GLN A 205 -28.84 -35.52 20.00
N GLN A 206 -28.86 -36.13 18.81
CA GLN A 206 -29.46 -37.47 18.63
C GLN A 206 -28.80 -38.21 17.45
#